data_AF-A0A7W6JQ41-F1
#
_entry.id   AF-A0A7W6JQ41-F1
#
_cell.length_a   1.000
_cell.length_b   1.000
_cell.length_c   1.000
_cell.angle_alpha   90.00
_cell.angle_beta   90.00
_cell.angle_gamma   90.00
#
_symmetry.space_group_name_H-M   'P 1'
#
loop_
_entity.id
_entity.type
_entity.pdbx_description
1 polymer ?
#
loop_
_entity_poly.entity_id
_entity_poly.type
_entity_poly.pdbx_seq_one_letter_code
_entity_poly.pdbx_strand_id
1 'polypeptide(L)'
;MDADVYRVVRGELIADAEVVQMLPRFLRTCQTTDDFWQHIKMEFSTYAERRAHIREVFAPLLEYLERAAAPGAEAITDALRNLQEGEVHRIWAKALARCASDPEGAVTAARTLLESVCMHILDGLAEGGTPLYTPGDDLPKLYRATAEQLNLAPSQHTEDVFKRLLGGCTTVVESIGAIRNRVGDAHGRGRRPVKIAPRHAHLAVNLAGAVALFLAETAEAKAPKQ
;
A
#
# COMPACT_ATOMS: atom_id res chain seq x y z
N MET A 1 16.39 21.01 15.12
CA MET A 1 15.40 19.92 15.16
C MET A 1 15.02 19.73 16.61
N ASP A 2 13.74 19.61 16.89
CA ASP A 2 13.24 19.36 18.23
C ASP A 2 13.67 17.96 18.72
N ALA A 3 14.04 17.83 20.00
CA ALA A 3 14.59 16.60 20.55
C ALA A 3 13.54 15.48 20.72
N ASP A 4 12.27 15.84 20.83
CA ASP A 4 11.16 14.89 20.83
C ASP A 4 10.89 14.41 19.41
N VAL A 5 10.86 15.34 18.44
CA VAL A 5 10.72 15.00 17.01
C VAL A 5 11.82 14.03 16.56
N TYR A 6 13.08 14.27 16.94
CA TYR A 6 14.19 13.36 16.63
C TYR A 6 13.93 11.95 17.17
N ARG A 7 13.50 11.83 18.43
CA ARG A 7 13.29 10.54 19.08
C ARG A 7 12.15 9.75 18.44
N VAL A 8 11.06 10.42 18.11
CA VAL A 8 9.90 9.81 17.44
C VAL A 8 10.31 9.26 16.07
N VAL A 9 10.85 10.12 15.20
CA VAL A 9 11.23 9.73 13.83
C VAL A 9 12.31 8.64 13.85
N ARG A 10 13.29 8.75 14.76
CA ARG A 10 14.30 7.69 14.95
C ARG A 10 13.67 6.36 15.33
N GLY A 11 12.68 6.37 16.22
CA GLY A 11 11.94 5.18 16.63
C GLY A 11 11.22 4.52 15.46
N GLU A 12 10.54 5.32 14.64
CA GLU A 12 9.83 4.86 13.43
C GLU A 12 10.80 4.22 12.43
N LEU A 13 11.91 4.89 12.10
CA LEU A 13 12.91 4.38 11.16
C LEU A 13 13.56 3.07 11.64
N ILE A 14 13.78 2.90 12.95
CA ILE A 14 14.37 1.68 13.52
C ILE A 14 13.36 0.52 13.56
N ALA A 15 12.07 0.81 13.71
CA ALA A 15 11.02 -0.20 13.78
C ALA A 15 10.76 -0.89 12.41
N ASP A 16 11.09 -0.22 11.31
CA ASP A 16 10.95 -0.77 9.97
C ASP A 16 12.10 -1.73 9.63
N ALA A 17 11.74 -2.98 9.30
CA ALA A 17 12.68 -4.08 9.12
C ALA A 17 13.59 -3.95 7.88
N GLU A 18 13.17 -3.22 6.85
CA GLU A 18 13.97 -2.97 5.65
C GLU A 18 14.80 -1.68 5.82
N VAL A 19 14.16 -0.60 6.28
CA VAL A 19 14.82 0.69 6.51
C VAL A 19 15.93 0.56 7.53
N VAL A 20 15.72 -0.18 8.63
CA VAL A 20 16.74 -0.31 9.68
C VAL A 20 18.07 -0.83 9.13
N GLN A 21 18.05 -1.72 8.12
CA GLN A 21 19.27 -2.27 7.53
C GLN A 21 20.11 -1.23 6.76
N MET A 22 19.47 -0.16 6.28
CA MET A 22 20.09 0.92 5.52
C MET A 22 20.42 2.15 6.38
N LEU A 23 20.01 2.18 7.65
CA LEU A 23 20.29 3.31 8.53
C LEU A 23 21.79 3.43 8.88
N PRO A 24 22.34 4.66 8.90
CA PRO A 24 23.66 4.93 9.45
C PRO A 24 23.80 4.44 10.89
N ARG A 25 24.97 3.89 11.22
CA ARG A 25 25.26 3.34 12.56
C ARG A 25 24.97 4.33 13.68
N PHE A 26 25.28 5.62 13.49
CA PHE A 26 25.09 6.63 14.52
C PHE A 26 23.61 6.82 14.89
N LEU A 27 22.65 6.57 14.00
CA LEU A 27 21.23 6.61 14.36
C LEU A 27 20.88 5.50 15.36
N ARG A 28 21.59 4.36 15.35
CA ARG A 28 21.36 3.29 16.33
C ARG A 28 22.05 3.58 17.66
N THR A 29 23.17 4.29 17.66
CA THR A 29 23.97 4.55 18.87
C THR A 29 23.69 5.89 19.55
N CYS A 30 23.28 6.92 18.80
CA CYS A 30 22.98 8.25 19.32
C CYS A 30 21.47 8.38 19.56
N GLN A 31 21.05 8.48 20.83
CA GLN A 31 19.63 8.53 21.22
C GLN A 31 19.07 9.94 21.15
N THR A 32 19.93 10.95 21.21
CA THR A 32 19.58 12.37 21.13
C THR A 32 20.41 13.11 20.08
N THR A 33 19.99 14.33 19.73
CA THR A 33 20.77 15.24 18.89
C THR A 33 22.09 15.64 19.55
N ASP A 34 22.13 15.69 20.89
CA ASP A 34 23.35 16.00 21.64
C ASP A 34 24.35 14.84 21.57
N ASP A 35 23.90 13.59 21.67
CA ASP A 35 24.76 12.42 21.47
C ASP A 35 25.40 12.43 20.08
N PHE A 36 24.60 12.76 19.07
CA PHE A 36 25.09 12.88 17.71
C PHE A 36 26.08 14.03 17.56
N TRP A 37 25.82 15.17 18.20
CA TRP A 37 26.76 16.29 18.20
C TRP A 37 28.10 15.93 18.82
N GLN A 38 28.10 15.23 19.96
CA GLN A 38 29.35 14.78 20.62
C GLN A 38 30.13 13.80 19.74
N HIS A 39 29.44 12.97 18.98
CA HIS A 39 30.04 12.04 18.03
C HIS A 39 30.64 12.77 16.81
N ILE A 40 29.83 13.54 16.08
CA ILE A 40 30.22 14.10 14.77
C ILE A 40 31.24 15.23 14.89
N LYS A 41 31.29 15.94 16.02
CA LYS A 41 32.26 17.02 16.23
C LYS A 41 33.70 16.52 16.38
N MET A 42 33.87 15.26 16.77
CA MET A 42 35.18 14.62 16.94
C MET A 42 35.70 14.04 15.62
N GLU A 43 34.81 13.71 14.69
CA GLU A 43 35.17 13.20 13.35
C GLU A 43 35.45 14.31 12.33
N PHE A 44 34.67 15.39 12.36
CA PHE A 44 34.74 16.44 11.35
C PHE A 44 34.85 17.82 11.98
N SER A 45 35.79 18.61 11.47
CA SER A 45 36.17 19.91 12.02
C SER A 45 35.26 21.03 11.51
N THR A 46 34.78 20.93 10.27
CA THR A 46 33.96 21.97 9.64
C THR A 46 32.51 21.56 9.51
N TYR A 47 31.61 22.55 9.47
CA TYR A 47 30.19 22.32 9.20
C TYR A 47 29.96 21.71 7.81
N ALA A 48 30.78 22.09 6.82
CA ALA A 48 30.67 21.59 5.45
C ALA A 48 30.94 20.08 5.38
N GLU A 49 32.01 19.61 6.02
CA GLU A 49 32.36 18.17 6.11
C GLU A 49 31.25 17.37 6.79
N ARG A 50 30.72 17.87 7.92
CA ARG A 50 29.62 17.21 8.64
C ARG A 50 28.39 17.04 7.76
N ARG A 51 28.01 18.09 7.02
CA ARG A 51 26.86 18.06 6.11
C ARG A 51 27.09 17.13 4.93
N ALA A 52 28.31 17.08 4.39
CA ALA A 52 28.67 16.17 3.31
C ALA A 52 28.59 14.71 3.78
N HIS A 53 29.17 14.40 4.93
CA HIS A 53 29.11 13.07 5.53
C HIS A 53 27.67 12.61 5.78
N ILE A 54 26.83 13.46 6.39
CA ILE A 54 25.41 13.15 6.61
C ILE A 54 24.70 12.86 5.28
N ARG A 55 24.93 13.66 4.23
CA ARG A 55 24.31 13.38 2.92
C ARG A 55 24.74 12.03 2.36
N GLU A 56 26.02 11.72 2.42
CA GLU A 56 26.59 10.51 1.86
C GLU A 56 26.04 9.25 2.54
N VAL A 57 26.03 9.22 3.87
CA VAL A 57 25.56 8.04 4.64
C VAL A 57 24.05 7.83 4.54
N PHE A 58 23.27 8.89 4.29
CA PHE A 58 21.82 8.78 4.07
C PHE A 58 21.44 8.54 2.60
N ALA A 59 22.36 8.73 1.64
CA ALA A 59 22.04 8.61 0.23
C ALA A 59 21.41 7.26 -0.16
N PRO A 60 21.90 6.08 0.32
CA PRO A 60 21.29 4.80 -0.01
C PRO A 60 19.84 4.67 0.46
N LEU A 61 19.55 5.18 1.67
CA LEU A 61 18.19 5.16 2.22
C LEU A 61 17.27 6.10 1.43
N LEU A 62 17.73 7.33 1.13
CA LEU A 62 16.95 8.28 0.35
C LEU A 62 16.65 7.74 -1.05
N GLU A 63 17.64 7.20 -1.74
CA GLU A 63 17.44 6.57 -3.05
C GLU A 63 16.46 5.38 -2.99
N TYR A 64 16.51 4.58 -1.93
CA TYR A 64 15.56 3.49 -1.73
C TYR A 64 14.14 4.00 -1.54
N LEU A 65 13.93 5.00 -0.67
CA LEU A 65 12.62 5.58 -0.40
C LEU A 65 12.04 6.28 -1.65
N GLU A 66 12.88 7.01 -2.38
CA GLU A 66 12.51 7.67 -3.63
C GLU A 66 12.16 6.67 -4.74
N ARG A 67 12.78 5.49 -4.77
CA ARG A 67 12.44 4.41 -5.72
C ARG A 67 11.21 3.59 -5.31
N ALA A 68 10.96 3.46 -4.01
CA ALA A 68 9.83 2.70 -3.48
C ALA A 68 8.49 3.45 -3.60
N ALA A 69 8.53 4.79 -3.73
CA ALA A 69 7.35 5.60 -3.93
C ALA A 69 6.76 5.38 -5.34
N ALA A 70 5.75 4.51 -5.44
CA ALA A 70 4.98 4.40 -6.67
C ALA A 70 4.20 5.70 -6.93
N PRO A 71 4.05 6.14 -8.19
CA PRO A 71 3.25 7.32 -8.51
C PRO A 71 1.82 7.17 -7.96
N GLY A 72 1.37 8.14 -7.17
CA GLY A 72 0.06 8.11 -6.51
C GLY A 72 0.00 7.31 -5.21
N ALA A 73 1.10 6.69 -4.76
CA ALA A 73 1.14 5.96 -3.49
C ALA A 73 0.79 6.86 -2.30
N GLU A 74 1.20 8.13 -2.29
CA GLU A 74 0.83 9.09 -1.24
C GLU A 74 -0.68 9.35 -1.20
N ALA A 75 -1.31 9.65 -2.34
CA ALA A 75 -2.76 9.85 -2.43
C ALA A 75 -3.54 8.60 -1.99
N ILE A 76 -3.09 7.41 -2.41
CA ILE A 76 -3.66 6.13 -1.95
C ILE A 76 -3.49 5.99 -0.43
N THR A 77 -2.30 6.30 0.08
CA THR A 77 -1.99 6.20 1.51
C THR A 77 -2.86 7.14 2.35
N ASP A 78 -3.09 8.36 1.87
CA ASP A 78 -3.92 9.36 2.54
C ASP A 78 -5.40 8.96 2.56
N ALA A 79 -5.96 8.51 1.44
CA ALA A 79 -7.37 8.09 1.39
C ALA A 79 -7.63 6.83 2.21
N LEU A 80 -6.70 5.87 2.21
CA LEU A 80 -6.84 4.65 3.02
C LEU A 80 -6.70 4.93 4.52
N ARG A 81 -6.08 6.05 4.92
CA ARG A 81 -6.04 6.48 6.32
C ARG A 81 -7.45 6.81 6.83
N ASN A 82 -8.28 7.48 6.02
CA ASN A 82 -9.65 7.87 6.38
C ASN A 82 -10.62 6.68 6.47
N LEU A 83 -10.36 5.60 5.73
CA LEU A 83 -11.23 4.43 5.63
C LEU A 83 -11.17 3.46 6.83
N GLN A 84 -10.26 3.68 7.80
CA GLN A 84 -10.04 3.04 9.12
C GLN A 84 -8.51 2.87 9.36
N GLU A 85 -7.97 3.55 10.38
CA GLU A 85 -6.53 3.79 10.61
C GLU A 85 -5.76 2.58 11.17
N GLY A 86 -5.55 1.54 10.36
CA GLY A 86 -4.45 0.61 10.67
C GLY A 86 -4.34 -0.58 9.75
N GLU A 87 -5.41 -1.35 9.58
CA GLU A 87 -5.31 -2.64 8.89
C GLU A 87 -5.10 -2.48 7.38
N VAL A 88 -5.97 -1.69 6.73
CA VAL A 88 -5.92 -1.44 5.28
C VAL A 88 -4.60 -0.76 4.87
N HIS A 89 -4.18 0.25 5.64
CA HIS A 89 -2.88 0.91 5.43
C HIS A 89 -1.69 -0.06 5.61
N ARG A 90 -1.71 -0.92 6.62
CA ARG A 90 -0.65 -1.93 6.82
C ARG A 90 -0.62 -2.96 5.71
N ILE A 91 -1.78 -3.38 5.17
CA ILE A 91 -1.86 -4.28 4.02
C ILE A 91 -1.24 -3.61 2.78
N TRP A 92 -1.57 -2.34 2.54
CA TRP A 92 -1.02 -1.55 1.44
C TRP A 92 0.51 -1.40 1.53
N ALA A 93 1.02 -0.91 2.67
CA ALA A 93 2.47 -0.74 2.89
C ALA A 93 3.22 -2.08 2.73
N LYS A 94 2.65 -3.17 3.27
CA LYS A 94 3.19 -4.51 3.13
C LYS A 94 3.18 -5.00 1.67
N ALA A 95 2.18 -4.66 0.87
CA ALA A 95 2.11 -5.02 -0.54
C ALA A 95 3.22 -4.32 -1.36
N LEU A 96 3.46 -3.02 -1.09
CA LEU A 96 4.52 -2.25 -1.73
C LEU A 96 5.92 -2.80 -1.40
N ALA A 97 6.24 -2.99 -0.12
CA ALA A 97 7.54 -3.49 0.32
C ALA A 97 7.91 -4.85 -0.30
N ARG A 98 6.90 -5.71 -0.52
CA ARG A 98 7.09 -7.06 -1.07
C ARG A 98 7.29 -7.10 -2.58
N CYS A 99 7.00 -6.02 -3.32
CA CYS A 99 7.02 -6.08 -4.79
C CYS A 99 8.36 -6.54 -5.38
N ALA A 100 9.48 -6.17 -4.75
CA ALA A 100 10.82 -6.56 -5.18
C ALA A 100 11.27 -7.93 -4.64
N SER A 101 11.00 -8.20 -3.36
CA SER A 101 11.54 -9.35 -2.62
C SER A 101 10.63 -10.59 -2.60
N ASP A 102 9.31 -10.39 -2.66
CA ASP A 102 8.27 -11.43 -2.63
C ASP A 102 7.08 -11.05 -3.55
N PRO A 103 7.24 -11.13 -4.89
CA PRO A 103 6.21 -10.71 -5.84
C PRO A 103 4.87 -11.46 -5.69
N GLU A 104 4.90 -12.74 -5.30
CA GLU A 104 3.69 -13.54 -5.09
C GLU A 104 2.96 -13.11 -3.81
N GLY A 105 3.70 -12.86 -2.72
CA GLY A 105 3.14 -12.29 -1.51
C GLY A 105 2.63 -10.86 -1.70
N ALA A 106 3.25 -10.07 -2.57
CA ALA A 106 2.77 -8.73 -2.93
C ALA A 106 1.42 -8.79 -3.65
N VAL A 107 1.24 -9.69 -4.62
CA VAL A 107 -0.06 -9.88 -5.31
C VAL A 107 -1.12 -10.43 -4.35
N THR A 108 -0.74 -11.32 -3.44
CA THR A 108 -1.65 -11.80 -2.39
C THR A 108 -2.11 -10.65 -1.50
N ALA A 109 -1.19 -9.77 -1.08
CA ALA A 109 -1.52 -8.59 -0.29
C ALA A 109 -2.41 -7.58 -1.07
N ALA A 110 -2.19 -7.42 -2.38
CA ALA A 110 -3.05 -6.59 -3.24
C ALA A 110 -4.50 -7.12 -3.31
N ARG A 111 -4.67 -8.43 -3.39
CA ARG A 111 -5.99 -9.07 -3.32
C ARG A 111 -6.65 -8.81 -1.96
N THR A 112 -5.92 -9.06 -0.87
CA THR A 112 -6.42 -8.82 0.50
C THR A 112 -6.79 -7.36 0.70
N LEU A 113 -6.03 -6.41 0.15
CA LEU A 113 -6.35 -4.98 0.20
C LEU A 113 -7.75 -4.70 -0.36
N LEU A 114 -8.02 -5.19 -1.58
CA LEU A 114 -9.32 -4.98 -2.23
C LEU A 114 -10.46 -5.69 -1.48
N GLU A 115 -10.23 -6.91 -0.97
CA GLU A 115 -11.20 -7.63 -0.15
C GLU A 115 -11.55 -6.82 1.12
N SER A 116 -10.53 -6.35 1.85
CA SER A 116 -10.70 -5.54 3.06
C SER A 116 -11.44 -4.23 2.79
N VAL A 117 -11.09 -3.51 1.72
CA VAL A 117 -11.76 -2.24 1.35
C VAL A 117 -13.22 -2.48 0.97
N CYS A 118 -13.50 -3.51 0.15
CA CYS A 118 -14.88 -3.84 -0.22
C CYS A 118 -15.71 -4.22 1.01
N MET A 119 -15.19 -5.10 1.89
CA MET A 119 -15.89 -5.49 3.12
C MET A 119 -16.17 -4.28 4.02
N HIS A 120 -15.19 -3.41 4.24
CA HIS A 120 -15.38 -2.20 5.04
C HIS A 120 -16.45 -1.27 4.50
N ILE A 121 -16.46 -1.03 3.18
CA ILE A 121 -17.48 -0.20 2.55
C ILE A 121 -18.87 -0.84 2.73
N LEU A 122 -18.98 -2.15 2.46
CA LEU A 122 -20.24 -2.87 2.60
C LEU A 122 -20.73 -2.93 4.05
N ASP A 123 -19.83 -3.12 5.02
CA ASP A 123 -20.16 -3.08 6.45
C ASP A 123 -20.65 -1.69 6.87
N GLY A 124 -20.03 -0.61 6.36
CA GLY A 124 -20.43 0.76 6.62
C GLY A 124 -21.77 1.16 5.99
N LEU A 125 -22.18 0.50 4.91
CA LEU A 125 -23.45 0.71 4.21
C LEU A 125 -24.57 -0.24 4.68
N ALA A 126 -24.25 -1.24 5.51
CA ALA A 126 -25.22 -2.23 5.97
C ALA A 126 -26.24 -1.59 6.95
N GLU A 127 -27.43 -1.27 6.45
CA GLU A 127 -28.52 -0.76 7.26
C GLU A 127 -29.24 -1.89 8.02
N GLY A 128 -29.61 -1.65 9.28
CA GLY A 128 -30.46 -2.55 10.06
C GLY A 128 -29.85 -3.92 10.39
N GLY A 129 -28.53 -4.07 10.29
CA GLY A 129 -27.83 -5.32 10.59
C GLY A 129 -27.97 -6.41 9.52
N THR A 130 -28.46 -6.07 8.33
CA THR A 130 -28.52 -7.03 7.21
C THR A 130 -27.18 -7.01 6.47
N PRO A 131 -26.42 -8.13 6.45
CA PRO A 131 -25.15 -8.18 5.74
C PRO A 131 -25.34 -8.01 4.23
N LEU A 132 -24.48 -7.19 3.61
CA LEU A 132 -24.47 -6.99 2.16
C LEU A 132 -23.58 -8.01 1.40
N TYR A 133 -22.94 -8.92 2.13
CA TYR A 133 -22.14 -10.02 1.59
C TYR A 133 -22.19 -11.22 2.53
N THR A 134 -21.78 -12.39 2.03
CA THR A 134 -21.69 -13.62 2.83
C THR A 134 -20.26 -13.85 3.32
N PRO A 135 -20.06 -14.32 4.55
CA PRO A 135 -18.74 -14.76 5.01
C PRO A 135 -18.14 -15.80 4.04
N GLY A 136 -16.96 -15.51 3.51
CA GLY A 136 -16.26 -16.37 2.55
C GLY A 136 -16.56 -16.07 1.07
N ASP A 137 -17.33 -15.02 0.76
CA ASP A 137 -17.40 -14.51 -0.60
C ASP A 137 -16.01 -14.08 -1.09
N ASP A 138 -15.73 -14.37 -2.37
CA ASP A 138 -14.46 -14.04 -2.98
C ASP A 138 -14.42 -12.59 -3.48
N LEU A 139 -13.22 -12.10 -3.78
CA LEU A 139 -13.01 -10.73 -4.26
C LEU A 139 -13.96 -10.33 -5.42
N PRO A 140 -14.18 -11.13 -6.48
CA PRO A 140 -15.15 -10.78 -7.51
C PRO A 140 -16.57 -10.53 -7.00
N LYS A 141 -17.07 -11.33 -6.07
CA LYS A 141 -18.40 -11.11 -5.47
C LYS A 141 -18.43 -9.87 -4.59
N LEU A 142 -17.44 -9.70 -3.71
CA LEU A 142 -17.33 -8.54 -2.83
C LEU A 142 -17.29 -7.23 -3.63
N TYR A 143 -16.51 -7.21 -4.70
CA TYR A 143 -16.42 -6.03 -5.57
C TYR A 143 -17.72 -5.75 -6.31
N ARG A 144 -18.43 -6.76 -6.83
CA ARG A 144 -19.73 -6.55 -7.49
C ARG A 144 -20.76 -5.95 -6.54
N ALA A 145 -20.88 -6.50 -5.33
CA ALA A 145 -21.76 -5.96 -4.30
C ALA A 145 -21.40 -4.50 -3.97
N THR A 146 -20.10 -4.22 -3.80
CA THR A 146 -19.61 -2.86 -3.52
C THR A 146 -19.94 -1.91 -4.68
N ALA A 147 -19.69 -2.32 -5.93
CA ALA A 147 -19.94 -1.52 -7.11
C ALA A 147 -21.45 -1.21 -7.28
N GLU A 148 -22.33 -2.15 -6.99
CA GLU A 148 -23.78 -1.94 -7.02
C GLU A 148 -24.22 -0.88 -6.01
N GLN A 149 -23.75 -0.97 -4.75
CA GLN A 149 -24.07 -0.02 -3.69
C GLN A 149 -23.52 1.39 -3.99
N LEU A 150 -22.30 1.45 -4.53
CA LEU A 150 -21.67 2.71 -4.91
C LEU A 150 -22.15 3.28 -6.24
N ASN A 151 -23.12 2.64 -6.92
CA ASN A 151 -23.59 3.06 -8.25
C ASN A 151 -22.45 3.17 -9.27
N LEU A 152 -21.64 2.10 -9.35
CA LEU A 152 -20.48 1.93 -10.22
C LEU A 152 -20.64 0.73 -11.17
N ALA A 153 -21.73 -0.04 -11.07
CA ALA A 153 -21.95 -1.13 -12.00
C ALA A 153 -22.24 -0.57 -13.41
N PRO A 154 -21.66 -1.13 -14.49
CA PRO A 154 -21.92 -0.65 -15.84
C PRO A 154 -23.40 -0.60 -16.24
N SER A 155 -24.23 -1.46 -15.65
CA SER A 155 -25.69 -1.47 -15.82
C SER A 155 -26.39 -0.24 -15.25
N GLN A 156 -25.76 0.49 -14.33
CA GLN A 156 -26.29 1.69 -13.66
C GLN A 156 -25.95 3.00 -14.38
N HIS A 157 -25.27 2.93 -15.53
CA HIS A 157 -24.87 4.11 -16.32
C HIS A 157 -25.42 4.02 -17.75
N THR A 158 -25.52 5.15 -18.44
CA THR A 158 -26.01 5.17 -19.84
C THR A 158 -24.88 5.35 -20.84
N GLU A 159 -23.91 6.18 -20.47
CA GLU A 159 -22.78 6.64 -21.25
C GLU A 159 -21.76 5.52 -21.46
N ASP A 160 -21.54 5.14 -22.73
CA ASP A 160 -20.67 4.02 -23.09
C ASP A 160 -19.22 4.18 -22.60
N VAL A 161 -18.73 5.42 -22.52
CA VAL A 161 -17.37 5.71 -22.02
C VAL A 161 -17.24 5.31 -20.55
N PHE A 162 -18.21 5.66 -19.71
CA PHE A 162 -18.18 5.30 -18.28
C PHE A 162 -18.41 3.80 -18.08
N LYS A 163 -19.30 3.16 -18.86
CA LYS A 163 -19.48 1.70 -18.84
C LYS A 163 -18.16 0.96 -19.10
N ARG A 164 -17.41 1.40 -20.11
CA ARG A 164 -16.11 0.78 -20.47
C ARG A 164 -15.07 1.01 -19.40
N LEU A 165 -15.00 2.22 -18.84
CA LEU A 165 -14.05 2.55 -17.77
C LEU A 165 -14.31 1.67 -16.52
N LEU A 166 -15.55 1.64 -16.04
CA LEU A 166 -15.96 0.88 -14.85
C LEU A 166 -15.87 -0.64 -15.09
N GLY A 167 -16.22 -1.11 -16.29
CA GLY A 167 -16.01 -2.50 -16.69
C GLY A 167 -14.52 -2.89 -16.75
N GLY A 168 -13.64 -1.93 -17.07
CA GLY A 168 -12.19 -2.09 -16.96
C GLY A 168 -11.75 -2.35 -15.53
N CYS A 169 -12.27 -1.58 -14.56
CA CYS A 169 -12.00 -1.81 -13.13
C CYS A 169 -12.47 -3.21 -12.69
N THR A 170 -13.66 -3.64 -13.11
CA THR A 170 -14.15 -5.01 -12.85
C THR A 170 -13.18 -6.07 -13.38
N THR A 171 -12.68 -5.90 -14.61
CA THR A 171 -11.74 -6.83 -15.23
C THR A 171 -10.42 -6.89 -14.47
N VAL A 172 -9.91 -5.74 -14.00
CA VAL A 172 -8.70 -5.65 -13.17
C VAL A 172 -8.87 -6.42 -11.87
N VAL A 173 -9.98 -6.21 -11.16
CA VAL A 173 -10.27 -6.87 -9.88
C VAL A 173 -10.41 -8.38 -10.05
N GLU A 174 -11.15 -8.83 -11.06
CA GLU A 174 -11.29 -10.26 -11.39
C GLU A 174 -9.93 -10.89 -11.73
N SER A 175 -9.10 -10.17 -12.50
CA SER A 175 -7.76 -10.62 -12.87
C SER A 175 -6.88 -10.79 -11.64
N ILE A 176 -6.84 -9.81 -10.74
CA ILE A 176 -6.07 -9.86 -9.48
C ILE A 176 -6.55 -11.02 -8.60
N GLY A 177 -7.87 -11.21 -8.48
CA GLY A 177 -8.47 -12.34 -7.77
C GLY A 177 -8.02 -13.69 -8.33
N ALA A 178 -7.88 -13.81 -9.65
CA ALA A 178 -7.54 -15.06 -10.32
C ALA A 178 -6.04 -15.41 -10.35
N ILE A 179 -5.12 -14.46 -10.14
CA ILE A 179 -3.66 -14.70 -10.25
C ILE A 179 -3.20 -15.82 -9.31
N ARG A 180 -3.66 -15.83 -8.05
CA ARG A 180 -3.24 -16.85 -7.07
C ARG A 180 -3.65 -18.26 -7.47
N ASN A 181 -4.86 -18.42 -8.02
CA ASN A 181 -5.38 -19.73 -8.42
C ASN A 181 -4.53 -20.33 -9.56
N ARG A 182 -4.12 -19.50 -10.53
CA ARG A 182 -3.28 -19.92 -11.65
C ARG A 182 -1.82 -20.20 -11.30
N VAL A 183 -1.27 -19.50 -10.31
CA VAL A 183 0.12 -19.70 -9.86
C VAL A 183 0.21 -20.85 -8.84
N GLY A 184 -0.79 -21.02 -7.98
CA GLY A 184 -0.88 -22.15 -7.04
C GLY A 184 -1.15 -23.50 -7.73
N ASP A 185 -2.02 -23.54 -8.75
CA ASP A 185 -2.28 -24.75 -9.56
C ASP A 185 -1.05 -25.20 -10.38
N ALA A 186 -0.07 -24.32 -10.56
CA ALA A 186 1.16 -24.62 -11.29
C ALA A 186 2.08 -25.60 -10.52
N HIS A 187 1.80 -25.89 -9.25
CA HIS A 187 2.42 -27.00 -8.53
C HIS A 187 1.88 -28.39 -8.93
N GLY A 188 0.73 -28.45 -9.62
CA GLY A 188 0.06 -29.71 -9.97
C GLY A 188 0.09 -30.12 -11.44
N ARG A 189 0.20 -29.20 -12.40
CA ARG A 189 0.16 -29.54 -13.85
C ARG A 189 0.99 -28.60 -14.73
N GLY A 190 1.98 -29.15 -15.45
CA GLY A 190 2.49 -28.59 -16.70
C GLY A 190 3.88 -27.96 -16.66
N ARG A 191 4.67 -28.27 -17.69
CA ARG A 191 6.14 -28.11 -17.84
C ARG A 191 6.76 -26.70 -17.66
N ARG A 192 6.00 -25.64 -17.37
CA ARG A 192 6.52 -24.27 -17.10
C ARG A 192 5.52 -23.44 -16.25
N PRO A 193 5.67 -23.37 -14.92
CA PRO A 193 4.87 -22.47 -14.09
C PRO A 193 5.12 -21.00 -14.47
N VAL A 194 4.07 -20.19 -14.61
CA VAL A 194 4.19 -18.75 -14.84
C VAL A 194 4.66 -18.09 -13.54
N LYS A 195 5.90 -17.60 -13.51
CA LYS A 195 6.47 -16.93 -12.35
C LYS A 195 6.08 -15.44 -12.33
N ILE A 196 5.59 -14.97 -11.20
CA ILE A 196 5.32 -13.54 -10.99
C ILE A 196 6.67 -12.81 -10.81
N ALA A 197 7.12 -12.10 -11.84
CA ALA A 197 8.25 -11.18 -11.73
C ALA A 197 7.88 -9.86 -10.99
N PRO A 198 8.84 -9.15 -10.37
CA PRO A 198 8.60 -7.91 -9.64
C PRO A 198 7.75 -6.88 -10.39
N ARG A 199 8.03 -6.65 -11.68
CA ARG A 199 7.25 -5.72 -12.52
C ARG A 199 5.74 -6.06 -12.59
N HIS A 200 5.37 -7.34 -12.54
CA HIS A 200 3.97 -7.76 -12.55
C HIS A 200 3.32 -7.52 -11.19
N ALA A 201 4.07 -7.75 -10.10
CA ALA A 201 3.62 -7.42 -8.76
C ALA A 201 3.40 -5.90 -8.60
N HIS A 202 4.35 -5.08 -9.06
CA HIS A 202 4.19 -3.63 -9.07
C HIS A 202 2.94 -3.19 -9.83
N LEU A 203 2.66 -3.75 -11.01
CA LEU A 203 1.44 -3.43 -11.76
C LEU A 203 0.18 -3.82 -10.98
N ALA A 204 0.12 -5.05 -10.46
CA ALA A 204 -1.05 -5.55 -9.74
C ALA A 204 -1.31 -4.77 -8.45
N VAL A 205 -0.26 -4.46 -7.68
CA VAL A 205 -0.35 -3.69 -6.44
C VAL A 205 -0.81 -2.26 -6.74
N ASN A 206 -0.25 -1.59 -7.74
CA ASN A 206 -0.68 -0.23 -8.09
C ASN A 206 -2.11 -0.17 -8.62
N LEU A 207 -2.52 -1.14 -9.45
CA LEU A 207 -3.90 -1.22 -9.92
C LEU A 207 -4.87 -1.47 -8.76
N ALA A 208 -4.53 -2.37 -7.82
CA ALA A 208 -5.32 -2.59 -6.62
C ALA A 208 -5.42 -1.31 -5.76
N GLY A 209 -4.30 -0.62 -5.56
CA GLY A 209 -4.26 0.64 -4.81
C GLY A 209 -5.12 1.73 -5.45
N ALA A 210 -5.04 1.91 -6.77
CA ALA A 210 -5.85 2.88 -7.51
C ALA A 210 -7.36 2.57 -7.43
N VAL A 211 -7.75 1.30 -7.58
CA VAL A 211 -9.16 0.88 -7.42
C VAL A 211 -9.62 1.08 -5.99
N ALA A 212 -8.80 0.72 -4.99
CA ALA A 212 -9.11 0.92 -3.58
C ALA A 212 -9.33 2.40 -3.24
N LEU A 213 -8.44 3.28 -3.72
CA LEU A 213 -8.57 4.73 -3.59
C LEU A 213 -9.88 5.23 -4.22
N PHE A 214 -10.18 4.83 -5.45
CA PHE A 214 -11.40 5.24 -6.13
C PHE A 214 -12.67 4.80 -5.37
N LEU A 215 -12.70 3.57 -4.86
CA LEU A 215 -13.81 3.07 -4.04
C LEU A 215 -13.96 3.87 -2.74
N ALA A 216 -12.84 4.19 -2.09
CA ALA A 216 -12.80 4.99 -0.87
C ALA A 216 -13.41 6.38 -1.07
N GLU A 217 -12.89 7.12 -2.05
CA GLU A 217 -13.34 8.48 -2.37
C GLU A 217 -14.81 8.48 -2.79
N THR A 218 -15.26 7.46 -3.53
CA THR A 218 -16.66 7.33 -3.93
C THR A 218 -17.57 7.06 -2.73
N ALA A 219 -17.16 6.19 -1.82
CA ALA A 219 -17.92 5.89 -0.60
C ALA A 219 -18.01 7.12 0.31
N GLU A 220 -16.91 7.85 0.50
CA GLU A 220 -16.87 9.10 1.27
C GLU A 220 -17.76 10.18 0.63
N ALA A 221 -17.70 10.36 -0.68
CA ALA A 221 -18.53 11.34 -1.39
C ALA A 221 -20.04 11.04 -1.31
N LYS A 222 -20.40 9.75 -1.13
CA LYS A 222 -21.80 9.30 -0.96
C LYS A 222 -22.26 9.34 0.50
N ALA A 223 -21.35 9.36 1.46
CA ALA A 223 -21.73 9.46 2.86
C ALA A 223 -22.47 10.79 3.10
N PRO A 224 -23.54 10.79 3.90
CA PRO A 224 -24.24 12.03 4.24
C PRO A 224 -23.26 12.99 4.92
N LYS A 225 -23.06 14.17 4.34
CA LYS A 225 -22.31 15.25 5.01
C LYS A 225 -23.08 15.65 6.26
N GLN A 226 -22.46 15.51 7.43
CA GLN A 226 -22.99 16.01 8.71
C GLN A 226 -23.09 17.53 8.69
#